data_AF-A0A497D434-F1
#
_entry.id   AF-A0A497D434-F1
#
_cell.length_a   1.000
_cell.length_b   1.000
_cell.length_c   1.000
_cell.angle_alpha   90.00
_cell.angle_beta   90.00
_cell.angle_gamma   90.00
#
_symmetry.space_group_name_H-M   'P 1'
#
loop_
_entity.id
_entity.type
_entity.pdbx_description
1 polymer ?
#
loop_
_entity_poly.entity_id
_entity_poly.type
_entity_poly.pdbx_seq_one_letter_code
_entity_poly.pdbx_strand_id
1 'polypeptide(L)'
;MNVKEFIDKEKNRLQALFEPFNKGGSWMSLFEPGLKPVRLGLIDGYTVIRVAPHFDVKGEIKRIDFWLLFKAVGYDEGFQHAHTVKVIRWSQDDTYLLDIEDDRKRKYHIELIFPDQEPDLASDWKRWRQYKSENNDRFERIDAEILTEHIQIAEEWE
;
A
#
# COMPACT_ATOMS: atom_id res chain seq x y z
N MET A 1 10.91 3.03 25.95
CA MET A 1 10.48 3.32 24.57
C MET A 1 9.40 4.38 24.65
N ASN A 2 9.61 5.55 24.06
CA ASN A 2 8.60 6.61 24.02
C ASN A 2 7.60 6.36 22.85
N VAL A 3 6.52 7.14 22.80
CA VAL A 3 5.46 6.99 21.78
C VAL A 3 6.02 7.12 20.35
N LYS A 4 6.97 8.04 20.13
CA LYS A 4 7.58 8.25 18.82
C LYS A 4 8.40 7.03 18.38
N GLU A 5 9.27 6.52 19.26
CA GLU A 5 10.06 5.31 19.00
C GLU A 5 9.17 4.09 18.72
N PHE A 6 8.04 3.98 19.43
CA PHE A 6 7.05 2.95 19.17
C PHE A 6 6.43 3.09 17.77
N ILE A 7 5.97 4.29 17.41
CA ILE A 7 5.38 4.59 16.10
C ILE A 7 6.37 4.29 14.98
N ASP A 8 7.63 4.69 15.11
CA ASP A 8 8.67 4.45 14.11
C ASP A 8 8.95 2.94 13.94
N LYS A 9 9.07 2.21 15.05
CA LYS A 9 9.24 0.74 15.03
C LYS A 9 8.05 0.07 14.35
N GLU A 10 6.85 0.51 14.66
CA GLU A 10 5.63 -0.08 14.13
C GLU A 10 5.43 0.25 12.65
N LYS A 11 5.76 1.46 12.22
CA LYS A 11 5.81 1.86 10.81
C LYS A 11 6.73 0.93 10.03
N ASN A 12 7.93 0.66 10.54
CA ASN A 12 8.88 -0.26 9.90
C ASN A 12 8.33 -1.70 9.85
N ARG A 13 7.72 -2.17 10.94
CA ARG A 13 7.11 -3.50 10.99
C ARG A 13 5.97 -3.66 9.98
N LEU A 14 5.10 -2.65 9.86
CA LEU A 14 4.00 -2.64 8.91
C LEU A 14 4.51 -2.50 7.47
N GLN A 15 5.52 -1.66 7.23
CA GLN A 15 6.14 -1.52 5.91
C GLN A 15 6.76 -2.84 5.42
N ALA A 16 7.33 -3.64 6.34
CA ALA A 16 7.92 -4.94 6.03
C ALA A 16 6.89 -5.95 5.46
N LEU A 17 5.60 -5.82 5.81
CA LEU A 17 4.54 -6.66 5.23
C LEU A 17 4.42 -6.47 3.71
N PHE A 18 4.72 -5.28 3.22
CA PHE A 18 4.58 -4.92 1.81
C PHE A 18 5.85 -5.12 0.99
N GLU A 19 6.98 -5.45 1.63
CA GLU A 19 8.25 -5.62 0.92
C GLU A 19 8.23 -6.67 -0.18
N PRO A 20 7.64 -7.88 0.01
CA PRO A 20 7.57 -8.87 -1.05
C PRO A 20 6.82 -8.32 -2.27
N PHE A 21 5.69 -7.65 -2.04
CA PHE A 21 4.85 -7.08 -3.08
C PHE A 21 5.53 -5.94 -3.84
N ASN A 22 6.26 -5.06 -3.13
CA ASN A 22 7.06 -4.00 -3.74
C ASN A 22 8.21 -4.52 -4.62
N LYS A 23 8.79 -5.68 -4.26
CA LYS A 23 9.92 -6.28 -4.99
C LYS A 23 9.45 -7.16 -6.15
N GLY A 24 8.52 -8.07 -5.89
CA GLY A 24 8.00 -9.05 -6.83
C GLY A 24 6.92 -8.53 -7.76
N GLY A 25 6.29 -7.40 -7.43
CA GLY A 25 5.08 -6.92 -8.08
C GLY A 25 3.85 -7.63 -7.53
N SER A 26 2.73 -6.92 -7.53
CA SER A 26 1.45 -7.44 -7.08
C SER A 26 0.33 -6.91 -7.95
N TRP A 27 -0.83 -7.56 -7.83
CA TRP A 27 -2.08 -6.97 -8.26
C TRP A 27 -3.07 -6.87 -7.10
N MET A 28 -4.07 -6.01 -7.25
CA MET A 28 -5.04 -5.74 -6.21
C MET A 28 -6.48 -5.85 -6.72
N SER A 29 -7.36 -6.40 -5.89
CA SER A 29 -8.82 -6.35 -6.05
C SER A 29 -9.47 -5.59 -4.90
N LEU A 30 -10.50 -4.82 -5.22
CA LEU A 30 -11.34 -4.06 -4.30
C LEU A 30 -12.70 -4.74 -4.16
N PHE A 31 -13.08 -5.00 -2.91
CA PHE A 31 -14.39 -5.50 -2.52
C PHE A 31 -15.08 -4.42 -1.68
N GLU A 32 -16.01 -3.71 -2.31
CA GLU A 32 -16.82 -2.69 -1.64
C GLU A 32 -18.21 -3.26 -1.30
N PRO A 33 -18.70 -3.10 -0.05
CA PRO A 33 -19.99 -3.62 0.35
C PRO A 33 -21.13 -3.14 -0.58
N GLY A 34 -21.86 -4.09 -1.16
CA GLY A 34 -22.98 -3.80 -2.06
C GLY A 34 -22.58 -3.56 -3.53
N LEU A 35 -21.29 -3.56 -3.86
CA LEU A 35 -20.80 -3.46 -5.23
C LEU A 35 -20.17 -4.77 -5.70
N LYS A 36 -20.03 -4.93 -7.03
CA LYS A 36 -19.26 -6.04 -7.61
C LYS A 36 -17.77 -5.80 -7.34
N PRO A 37 -16.99 -6.87 -7.08
CA PRO A 37 -15.54 -6.75 -6.95
C PRO A 37 -14.91 -6.15 -8.21
N VAL A 38 -13.92 -5.29 -8.03
CA VAL A 38 -13.19 -4.64 -9.13
C VAL A 38 -11.72 -4.96 -9.01
N ARG A 39 -11.09 -5.40 -10.10
CA ARG A 39 -9.63 -5.52 -10.17
C ARG A 39 -9.04 -4.13 -10.42
N LEU A 40 -8.24 -3.63 -9.49
CA LEU A 40 -7.56 -2.34 -9.58
C LEU A 40 -6.30 -2.40 -10.46
N GLY A 41 -5.85 -3.61 -10.80
CA GLY A 41 -4.72 -3.84 -11.71
C GLY A 41 -3.40 -4.09 -10.98
N LEU A 42 -2.30 -3.91 -11.71
CA LEU A 42 -0.94 -4.02 -11.18
C LEU A 42 -0.60 -2.82 -10.29
N ILE A 43 0.10 -3.08 -9.20
CA ILE A 43 0.50 -2.06 -8.22
C ILE A 43 2.03 -1.89 -8.25
N ASP A 44 2.50 -0.66 -8.45
CA ASP A 44 3.93 -0.27 -8.40
C ASP A 44 4.52 -0.41 -7.01
N GLY A 45 3.76 -0.05 -6.00
CA GLY A 45 4.18 -0.27 -4.64
C GLY A 45 3.30 0.38 -3.59
N TYR A 46 3.69 0.09 -2.37
CA TYR A 46 3.00 0.39 -1.13
C TYR A 46 3.94 1.09 -0.16
N THR A 47 3.50 2.20 0.40
CA THR A 47 4.23 2.96 1.41
C THR A 47 3.32 3.23 2.59
N VAL A 48 3.71 2.75 3.77
CA VAL A 48 3.06 3.17 5.03
C VAL A 48 3.51 4.60 5.30
N ILE A 49 2.57 5.54 5.30
CA ILE A 49 2.87 6.97 5.42
C ILE A 49 2.60 7.51 6.83
N ARG A 50 1.57 6.99 7.52
CA ARG A 50 1.21 7.36 8.90
C ARG A 50 0.81 6.13 9.72
N VAL A 51 1.11 6.13 11.02
CA VAL A 51 0.69 5.10 11.98
C VAL A 51 0.06 5.77 13.20
N ALA A 52 -1.10 5.28 13.64
CA ALA A 52 -1.83 5.79 14.80
C ALA A 52 -2.21 4.64 15.75
N PRO A 53 -1.45 4.43 16.85
CA PRO A 53 -1.84 3.49 17.89
C PRO A 53 -2.99 4.04 18.73
N HIS A 54 -3.94 3.17 19.08
CA HIS A 54 -5.05 3.46 19.98
C HIS A 54 -4.83 2.73 21.29
N PHE A 55 -4.80 3.49 22.39
CA PHE A 55 -4.56 2.95 23.73
C PHE A 55 -5.87 2.82 24.51
N ASP A 56 -5.93 1.83 25.41
CA ASP A 56 -7.01 1.72 26.38
C ASP A 56 -6.76 2.62 27.62
N VAL A 57 -7.69 2.58 28.57
CA VAL A 57 -7.61 3.37 29.83
C VAL A 57 -6.42 2.99 30.72
N LYS A 58 -5.78 1.84 30.47
CA LYS A 58 -4.60 1.35 31.19
C LYS A 58 -3.30 1.69 30.46
N GLY A 59 -3.38 2.28 29.26
CA GLY A 59 -2.23 2.58 28.41
C GLY A 59 -1.79 1.40 27.54
N GLU A 60 -2.58 0.34 27.44
CA GLU A 60 -2.30 -0.82 26.59
C GLU A 60 -2.79 -0.60 25.16
N ILE A 61 -2.07 -1.13 24.18
CA ILE A 61 -2.43 -0.98 22.76
C ILE A 61 -3.66 -1.84 22.45
N LYS A 62 -4.74 -1.19 22.01
CA LYS A 62 -6.00 -1.83 21.61
C LYS A 62 -6.04 -2.14 20.12
N ARG A 63 -5.54 -1.22 19.29
CA ARG A 63 -5.42 -1.38 17.82
C ARG A 63 -4.39 -0.41 17.27
N ILE A 64 -3.95 -0.67 16.04
CA ILE A 64 -3.03 0.18 15.31
C ILE A 64 -3.67 0.42 13.95
N ASP A 65 -4.06 1.67 13.71
CA ASP A 65 -4.51 2.10 12.40
C ASP A 65 -3.29 2.63 11.64
N PHE A 66 -3.26 2.49 10.32
CA PHE A 66 -2.20 3.07 9.51
C PHE A 66 -2.72 3.53 8.16
N TRP A 67 -2.04 4.52 7.59
CA TRP A 67 -2.35 5.02 6.26
C TRP A 67 -1.36 4.43 5.27
N LEU A 68 -1.91 3.81 4.24
CA LEU A 68 -1.17 3.16 3.18
C LEU A 68 -1.36 3.97 1.91
N LEU A 69 -0.26 4.51 1.38
CA LEU A 69 -0.18 4.95 0.00
C LEU A 69 0.06 3.72 -0.88
N PHE A 70 -0.75 3.53 -1.91
CA PHE A 70 -0.41 2.63 -3.00
C PHE A 70 -0.49 3.35 -4.35
N LYS A 71 0.39 2.95 -5.27
CA LYS A 71 0.45 3.49 -6.64
C LYS A 71 0.18 2.37 -7.63
N ALA A 72 -0.82 2.51 -8.49
CA ALA A 72 -1.02 1.61 -9.62
C ALA A 72 0.07 1.81 -10.68
N VAL A 73 0.34 0.77 -11.48
CA VAL A 73 1.17 0.91 -12.67
C VAL A 73 0.57 1.99 -13.59
N GLY A 74 1.42 2.86 -14.15
CA GLY A 74 0.99 4.02 -14.95
C GLY A 74 0.74 5.30 -14.14
N TYR A 75 1.18 5.37 -12.88
CA TYR A 75 0.96 6.58 -12.07
C TYR A 75 1.64 7.86 -12.57
N ASP A 76 2.55 7.75 -13.54
CA ASP A 76 3.13 8.91 -14.23
C ASP A 76 2.16 9.59 -15.20
N GLU A 77 0.99 8.98 -15.46
CA GLU A 77 -0.10 9.54 -16.27
C GLU A 77 -1.08 10.40 -15.46
N GLY A 78 -1.00 10.39 -14.12
CA GLY A 78 -1.75 11.31 -13.27
C GLY A 78 -2.06 10.79 -11.87
N PHE A 79 -2.46 11.72 -11.00
CA PHE A 79 -2.74 11.46 -9.57
C PHE A 79 -3.86 10.45 -9.33
N GLN A 80 -4.75 10.21 -10.30
CA GLN A 80 -5.83 9.23 -10.19
C GLN A 80 -5.34 7.78 -9.98
N HIS A 81 -4.04 7.52 -10.15
CA HIS A 81 -3.41 6.21 -9.98
C HIS A 81 -2.68 6.07 -8.63
N ALA A 82 -2.68 7.10 -7.78
CA ALA A 82 -2.14 7.06 -6.43
C ALA A 82 -3.26 7.22 -5.41
N HIS A 83 -3.26 6.40 -4.37
CA HIS A 83 -4.35 6.36 -3.40
C HIS A 83 -3.84 6.21 -1.97
N THR A 84 -4.41 6.98 -1.06
CA THR A 84 -4.27 6.76 0.39
C THR A 84 -5.49 6.02 0.93
N VAL A 85 -5.25 4.99 1.72
CA VAL A 85 -6.31 4.28 2.47
C VAL A 85 -5.96 4.21 3.96
N LYS A 86 -6.95 4.44 4.83
CA LYS A 86 -6.84 4.25 6.28
C LYS A 86 -7.14 2.80 6.63
N VAL A 87 -6.11 2.00 6.82
CA VAL A 87 -6.21 0.58 7.17
C VAL A 87 -6.48 0.43 8.66
N ILE A 88 -7.59 -0.22 8.98
CA ILE A 88 -8.02 -0.46 10.38
C ILE A 88 -7.88 -1.93 10.78
N ARG A 89 -7.75 -2.83 9.80
CA ARG A 89 -7.50 -4.26 9.99
C ARG A 89 -6.72 -4.80 8.80
N TRP A 90 -5.94 -5.83 9.04
CA TRP A 90 -5.26 -6.58 8.00
C TRP A 90 -5.07 -8.03 8.47
N SER A 91 -4.94 -8.94 7.52
CA SER A 91 -4.63 -10.35 7.75
C SER A 91 -3.74 -10.87 6.65
N GLN A 92 -2.85 -11.78 7.02
CA GLN A 92 -1.94 -12.44 6.10
C GLN A 92 -1.98 -13.93 6.42
N ASP A 93 -2.77 -14.66 5.65
CA ASP A 93 -2.94 -16.11 5.82
C ASP A 93 -1.82 -16.89 5.13
N ASP A 94 -1.24 -16.31 4.07
CA ASP A 94 -0.09 -16.83 3.33
C ASP A 94 0.86 -15.67 2.99
N THR A 95 2.16 -15.96 2.92
CA THR A 95 3.21 -15.01 2.52
C THR A 95 2.98 -14.32 1.17
N TYR A 96 2.13 -14.89 0.31
CA TYR A 96 1.83 -14.38 -1.02
C TYR A 96 0.58 -13.51 -1.11
N LEU A 97 -0.20 -13.44 -0.03
CA LEU A 97 -1.49 -12.77 0.01
C LEU A 97 -1.55 -11.81 1.18
N LEU A 98 -2.17 -10.66 0.99
CA LEU A 98 -2.42 -9.72 2.08
C LEU A 98 -3.80 -9.11 1.90
N ASP A 99 -4.64 -9.29 2.90
CA ASP A 99 -5.94 -8.63 2.99
C ASP A 99 -5.85 -7.43 3.90
N ILE A 100 -6.34 -6.29 3.45
CA ILE A 100 -6.51 -5.08 4.26
C ILE A 100 -7.97 -4.62 4.22
N GLU A 101 -8.48 -4.13 5.34
CA GLU A 101 -9.81 -3.53 5.48
C GLU A 101 -9.65 -2.07 5.93
N ASP A 102 -10.33 -1.17 5.23
CA ASP A 102 -10.30 0.25 5.54
C ASP A 102 -11.42 0.71 6.50
N ASP A 103 -11.36 1.98 6.88
CA ASP A 103 -12.32 2.66 7.74
C ASP A 103 -13.76 2.72 7.18
N ARG A 104 -13.94 2.43 5.88
CA ARG A 104 -15.24 2.32 5.18
C ARG A 104 -15.70 0.88 4.97
N LYS A 105 -15.01 -0.12 5.54
CA LYS A 105 -15.30 -1.54 5.37
C LYS A 105 -15.10 -2.06 3.95
N ARG A 106 -14.33 -1.34 3.14
CA ARG A 106 -13.83 -1.85 1.86
C ARG A 106 -12.66 -2.79 2.14
N LYS A 107 -12.63 -3.92 1.46
CA LYS A 107 -11.54 -4.89 1.55
C LYS A 107 -10.70 -4.81 0.29
N TYR A 108 -9.39 -4.82 0.47
CA TYR A 108 -8.43 -4.89 -0.61
C TYR A 108 -7.68 -6.20 -0.48
N HIS A 109 -7.77 -7.01 -1.51
CA HIS A 109 -7.05 -8.27 -1.63
C HIS A 109 -5.82 -8.03 -2.50
N ILE A 110 -4.64 -8.32 -1.95
CA ILE A 110 -3.35 -8.10 -2.61
C ILE A 110 -2.71 -9.46 -2.83
N GLU A 111 -2.34 -9.75 -4.08
CA GLU A 111 -1.68 -11.00 -4.44
C GLU A 111 -0.33 -10.71 -5.11
N LEU A 112 0.70 -11.48 -4.72
CA LEU A 112 1.96 -11.50 -5.45
C LEU A 112 1.77 -12.05 -6.86
N ILE A 113 2.47 -11.44 -7.82
CA ILE A 113 2.53 -11.99 -9.18
C ILE A 113 3.41 -13.24 -9.15
N PHE A 114 2.90 -14.36 -9.65
CA PHE A 114 3.67 -15.59 -9.82
C PHE A 114 4.10 -15.77 -11.27
N PRO A 115 5.38 -15.56 -11.64
CA PRO A 115 5.79 -15.57 -13.06
C PRO A 115 5.48 -16.85 -13.82
N ASP A 116 5.52 -18.00 -13.15
CA ASP A 116 5.25 -19.30 -13.78
C ASP A 116 3.75 -19.54 -14.02
N GLN A 117 2.88 -18.88 -13.25
CA GLN A 117 1.42 -19.02 -13.34
C GLN A 117 0.77 -17.84 -14.08
N GLU A 118 1.37 -16.66 -14.00
CA GLU A 118 0.89 -15.39 -14.53
C GLU A 118 1.96 -14.71 -15.41
N PRO A 119 2.41 -15.37 -16.50
CA PRO A 119 3.54 -14.89 -17.30
C PRO A 119 3.29 -13.52 -17.95
N ASP A 120 2.06 -13.22 -18.33
CA ASP A 120 1.69 -11.94 -18.94
C ASP A 120 1.80 -10.79 -17.92
N LEU A 121 1.26 -10.97 -16.71
CA LEU A 121 1.36 -9.97 -15.64
C LEU A 121 2.82 -9.77 -15.18
N ALA A 122 3.61 -10.86 -15.13
CA ALA A 122 5.03 -10.77 -14.82
C ALA A 122 5.81 -10.03 -15.91
N SER A 123 5.45 -10.22 -17.19
CA SER A 123 6.01 -9.49 -18.32
C SER A 123 5.68 -7.99 -18.23
N ASP A 124 4.42 -7.64 -17.96
CA ASP A 124 3.98 -6.26 -17.80
C ASP A 124 4.67 -5.57 -16.60
N TRP A 125 4.77 -6.26 -15.47
CA TRP A 125 5.53 -5.78 -14.32
C TRP A 125 6.99 -5.50 -14.66
N LYS A 126 7.65 -6.43 -15.36
CA LYS A 126 9.05 -6.27 -15.77
C LYS A 126 9.23 -5.08 -16.71
N ARG A 127 8.33 -4.90 -17.68
CA ARG A 127 8.35 -3.74 -18.60
C ARG A 127 8.18 -2.43 -17.85
N TRP A 128 7.25 -2.38 -16.90
CA TRP A 128 7.06 -1.21 -16.05
C TRP A 128 8.31 -0.86 -15.24
N ARG A 129 8.94 -1.86 -14.60
CA ARG A 129 10.19 -1.66 -13.84
C ARG A 129 11.34 -1.17 -14.72
N GLN A 130 11.45 -1.69 -15.94
CA GLN A 130 12.43 -1.24 -16.90
C GLN A 130 12.18 0.22 -17.32
N TYR A 131 10.95 0.56 -17.67
CA TYR A 131 10.56 1.94 -18.01
C TYR A 131 10.90 2.93 -16.89
N LYS A 132 10.60 2.57 -15.62
CA LYS A 132 11.00 3.38 -14.46
C LYS A 132 12.50 3.58 -14.36
N SER A 133 13.27 2.52 -14.56
CA SER A 133 14.74 2.58 -14.49
C SER A 133 15.34 3.45 -15.60
N GLU A 134 14.75 3.43 -16.79
CA GLU A 134 15.17 4.26 -17.94
C GLU A 134 14.79 5.74 -17.76
N ASN A 135 13.84 6.05 -16.88
CA ASN A 135 13.31 7.40 -16.63
C ASN A 135 13.48 7.83 -15.16
N ASN A 136 14.58 7.41 -14.52
CA ASN A 136 14.78 7.51 -13.08
C ASN A 136 14.53 8.93 -12.52
N ASP A 137 15.23 9.96 -13.05
CA ASP A 137 15.10 11.35 -12.59
C ASP A 137 13.67 11.92 -12.72
N ARG A 138 12.87 11.42 -13.66
CA ARG A 138 11.45 11.80 -13.79
C ARG A 138 10.66 11.14 -12.67
N PHE A 139 10.86 9.85 -12.45
CA PHE A 139 10.15 9.11 -11.42
C PHE A 139 10.52 9.52 -9.99
N GLU A 140 11.77 9.90 -9.72
CA GLU A 140 12.15 10.45 -8.41
C GLU A 140 11.34 11.70 -8.05
N ARG A 141 11.12 12.59 -9.03
CA ARG A 141 10.31 13.80 -8.84
C ARG A 141 8.83 13.47 -8.64
N ILE A 142 8.27 12.63 -9.50
CA ILE A 142 6.87 12.20 -9.39
C ILE A 142 6.62 11.50 -8.05
N ASP A 143 7.51 10.60 -7.63
CA ASP A 143 7.40 9.87 -6.37
C ASP A 143 7.47 10.82 -5.17
N ALA A 144 8.35 11.83 -5.20
CA ALA A 144 8.45 12.83 -4.15
C ALA A 144 7.20 13.72 -4.05
N GLU A 145 6.65 14.15 -5.19
CA GLU A 145 5.42 14.95 -5.27
C GLU A 145 4.23 14.16 -4.71
N ILE A 146 4.01 12.94 -5.20
CA ILE A 146 2.94 12.05 -4.72
C ILE A 146 3.11 11.78 -3.23
N LEU A 147 4.31 11.44 -2.76
CA LEU A 147 4.53 11.14 -1.35
C LEU A 147 4.19 12.34 -0.46
N THR A 148 4.60 13.54 -0.87
CA THR A 148 4.34 14.78 -0.12
C THR A 148 2.85 15.04 0.01
N GLU A 149 2.12 15.00 -1.10
CA GLU A 149 0.67 15.22 -1.11
C GLU A 149 -0.07 14.17 -0.27
N HIS A 150 0.28 12.89 -0.44
CA HIS A 150 -0.41 11.81 0.26
C HIS A 150 -0.10 11.79 1.77
N ILE A 151 1.09 12.23 2.20
CA ILE A 151 1.37 12.48 3.62
C ILE A 151 0.45 13.56 4.16
N GLN A 152 0.29 14.68 3.47
CA GLN A 152 -0.60 15.76 3.91
C GLN A 152 -2.05 15.26 4.04
N ILE A 153 -2.55 14.53 3.03
CA ILE A 153 -3.88 13.89 3.10
C ILE A 153 -3.98 13.00 4.34
N ALA A 154 -2.96 12.19 4.61
CA ALA A 154 -2.98 11.29 5.76
C ALA A 154 -2.94 12.03 7.10
N GLU A 155 -2.27 13.18 7.20
CA GLU A 155 -2.21 14.00 8.41
C GLU A 155 -3.55 14.70 8.71
N GLU A 156 -4.24 15.16 7.66
CA GLU A 156 -5.54 15.83 7.73
C GLU A 156 -6.72 14.85 7.93
N TRP A 157 -6.49 13.54 7.77
CA TRP A 157 -7.52 12.51 7.89
C TRP A 157 -7.82 12.18 9.36
N GLU A 158 -9.04 12.51 9.80
CA GLU A 158 -9.60 12.17 11.13
C GLU A 158 -9.91 10.67 11.31
#